data_AF-A0A061NCP3-F1
#
_entry.id   AF-A0A061NCP3-F1
#
_cell.length_a   1.000
_cell.length_b   1.000
_cell.length_c   1.000
_cell.angle_alpha   90.00
_cell.angle_beta   90.00
_cell.angle_gamma   90.00
#
_symmetry.space_group_name_H-M   'P 1'
#
loop_
_entity.id
_entity.type
_entity.pdbx_description
1 polymer ?
#
loop_
_entity_poly.entity_id
_entity_poly.type
_entity_poly.pdbx_seq_one_letter_code
_entity_poly.pdbx_strand_id
1 'polypeptide(L)'
;MKDWLTSSWRERFIPERMRTVDDHIFSDPNGLSLIKESEAVLDKVISHILKHGPPRGSQVYRKNGRTFKMRLKVSQKHLKLLTFDTHQSPSAIKKRFVLHYVRSEHSKAQQKMIKDGFVYYMKNGKSHVRSVVKSPYFHGMIQKLQHIDGALDGHAPTSLIQMQDQPDHEETISKEAKSEQDQYAGSLNYVSMLEHELPAPLQNRLRQLLERLYPLKQQLRHLSVEDRYQVKRMLQQDIPNLLEAYQQLDEEEQSEQMEKVYEALTQMEITVSRLQENEDDMKSERFDYLIRLNERRYNEKKDR
;
A
#
# COMPACT_ATOMS: atom_id res chain seq x y z
N MET A 1 -10.68 -16.68 21.57
CA MET A 1 -10.77 -16.17 22.96
C MET A 1 -9.52 -15.33 23.19
N LYS A 2 -9.69 -14.00 23.35
CA LYS A 2 -8.61 -13.00 23.27
C LYS A 2 -7.77 -13.00 24.56
N ASP A 3 -6.44 -13.09 24.40
CA ASP A 3 -5.43 -12.92 25.45
C ASP A 3 -5.40 -11.49 26.00
N TRP A 4 -6.35 -11.15 26.86
CA TRP A 4 -6.41 -9.84 27.52
C TRP A 4 -5.56 -9.77 28.80
N LEU A 5 -5.12 -10.92 29.34
CA LEU A 5 -4.38 -11.00 30.61
C LEU A 5 -2.86 -10.93 30.46
N THR A 6 -2.29 -11.15 29.26
CA THR A 6 -0.83 -11.22 29.07
C THR A 6 -0.20 -9.91 28.57
N SER A 7 -0.98 -8.94 28.07
CA SER A 7 -0.43 -7.68 27.54
C SER A 7 -0.10 -6.64 28.63
N SER A 8 -0.91 -6.55 29.68
CA SER A 8 -0.92 -5.37 30.56
C SER A 8 0.31 -5.24 31.48
N TRP A 9 0.90 -6.35 31.93
CA TRP A 9 2.05 -6.31 32.85
C TRP A 9 3.38 -6.14 32.13
N ARG A 10 3.53 -6.70 30.93
CA ARG A 10 4.74 -6.55 30.11
C ARG A 10 4.92 -5.12 29.62
N GLU A 11 3.83 -4.42 29.30
CA GLU A 11 3.87 -3.02 28.85
C GLU A 11 4.41 -2.05 29.90
N ARG A 12 4.25 -2.34 31.20
CA ARG A 12 4.72 -1.47 32.30
C ARG A 12 6.25 -1.36 32.36
N PHE A 13 6.97 -2.41 31.97
CA PHE A 13 8.44 -2.45 31.98
C PHE A 13 9.09 -1.98 30.67
N ILE A 14 8.28 -1.71 29.63
CA ILE A 14 8.78 -1.17 28.36
C ILE A 14 9.04 0.34 28.56
N PRO A 15 10.26 0.85 28.28
CA PRO A 15 10.55 2.28 28.31
C PRO A 15 9.53 3.05 27.47
N GLU A 16 9.10 4.23 27.92
CA GLU A 16 8.03 4.99 27.25
C GLU A 16 8.21 5.15 25.73
N ARG A 17 9.46 5.30 25.28
CA ARG A 17 9.84 5.45 23.87
C ARG A 17 9.60 4.20 23.01
N MET A 18 9.58 3.02 23.63
CA MET A 18 9.35 1.74 22.96
C MET A 18 7.88 1.30 22.99
N ARG A 19 7.02 1.97 23.77
CA ARG A 19 5.58 1.72 23.75
C ARG A 19 5.00 2.24 22.44
N THR A 20 4.19 1.42 21.78
CA THR A 20 3.47 1.83 20.57
C THR A 20 2.55 3.00 20.88
N VAL A 21 2.35 3.91 19.92
CA VAL A 21 1.34 4.96 20.05
C VAL A 21 -0.05 4.34 20.05
N ASP A 22 -0.92 4.85 20.92
CA ASP A 22 -2.32 4.43 20.97
C ASP A 22 -3.07 4.92 19.72
N ASP A 23 -3.96 4.08 19.19
CA ASP A 23 -4.67 4.36 17.94
C ASP A 23 -5.56 5.61 18.02
N HIS A 24 -6.13 5.91 19.19
CA HIS A 24 -6.98 7.09 19.39
C HIS A 24 -6.24 8.42 19.19
N ILE A 25 -4.90 8.40 19.19
CA ILE A 25 -4.10 9.61 18.94
C ILE A 25 -4.21 10.02 17.47
N PHE A 26 -4.32 9.07 16.55
CA PHE A 26 -4.35 9.31 15.10
C PHE A 26 -5.68 9.01 14.43
N SER A 27 -6.65 8.47 15.17
CA SER A 27 -8.00 8.23 14.67
C SER A 27 -8.81 9.50 14.42
N ASP A 28 -8.33 10.67 14.85
CA ASP A 28 -8.98 11.95 14.59
C ASP A 28 -8.88 12.33 13.09
N PRO A 29 -9.91 12.97 12.51
CA PRO A 29 -9.89 13.35 11.08
C PRO A 29 -8.64 14.15 10.69
N ASN A 30 -8.16 15.01 11.59
CA ASN A 30 -6.97 15.83 11.36
C ASN A 30 -5.66 15.02 11.46
N GLY A 31 -5.62 13.99 12.32
CA GLY A 31 -4.50 13.05 12.38
C GLY A 31 -4.41 12.19 11.13
N LEU A 32 -5.55 11.69 10.64
CA LEU A 32 -5.63 10.94 9.38
C LEU A 32 -5.26 11.81 8.17
N SER A 33 -5.76 13.06 8.10
CA SER A 33 -5.39 14.02 7.05
C SER A 33 -3.89 14.30 7.07
N LEU A 34 -3.26 14.48 8.24
CA LEU A 34 -1.82 14.66 8.35
C LEU A 34 -1.02 13.50 7.75
N ILE A 35 -1.45 12.26 8.02
CA ILE A 35 -0.79 11.05 7.49
C ILE A 35 -0.97 10.98 5.97
N LYS A 36 -2.21 11.08 5.47
CA LYS A 36 -2.51 11.02 4.03
C LYS A 36 -1.81 12.12 3.23
N GLU A 37 -1.78 13.34 3.75
CA GLU A 37 -1.08 14.45 3.11
C GLU A 37 0.45 14.25 3.14
N SER A 38 0.98 13.65 4.20
CA SER A 38 2.40 13.28 4.25
C SER A 38 2.73 12.22 3.19
N GLU A 39 1.90 11.18 3.07
CA GLU A 39 2.04 10.13 2.05
C GLU A 39 1.98 10.70 0.64
N ALA A 40 1.01 11.56 0.34
CA ALA A 40 0.88 12.21 -0.96
C ALA A 40 2.11 13.08 -1.31
N VAL A 41 2.79 13.68 -0.31
CA VAL A 41 4.04 14.40 -0.57
C VAL A 41 5.20 13.43 -0.79
N LEU A 42 5.25 12.28 -0.10
CA LEU A 42 6.24 11.25 -0.37
C LEU A 42 6.08 10.69 -1.79
N ASP A 43 4.86 10.49 -2.27
CA ASP A 43 4.58 10.08 -3.66
C ASP A 43 5.16 11.08 -4.66
N LYS A 44 4.95 12.38 -4.44
CA LYS A 44 5.56 13.41 -5.30
C LYS A 44 7.09 13.37 -5.29
N VAL A 45 7.70 13.04 -4.14
CA VAL A 45 9.15 12.87 -4.05
C VAL A 45 9.60 11.63 -4.83
N ILE A 46 8.89 10.51 -4.72
CA ILE A 46 9.15 9.29 -5.49
C ILE A 46 9.10 9.60 -6.98
N SER A 47 8.00 10.19 -7.47
CA SER A 47 7.85 10.56 -8.88
C SER A 47 8.95 11.52 -9.35
N HIS A 48 9.35 12.49 -8.51
CA HIS A 48 10.46 13.39 -8.83
C HIS A 48 11.79 12.64 -8.95
N ILE A 49 12.11 11.73 -8.03
CA ILE A 49 13.34 10.93 -8.06
C ILE A 49 13.34 10.00 -9.29
N LEU A 50 12.21 9.38 -9.61
CA LEU A 50 12.07 8.54 -10.81
C LEU A 50 12.26 9.35 -12.10
N LYS A 51 11.69 10.55 -12.18
CA LYS A 51 11.76 11.42 -13.37
C LYS A 51 13.14 12.03 -13.59
N HIS A 52 13.80 12.49 -12.53
CA HIS A 52 15.05 13.25 -12.62
C HIS A 52 16.30 12.41 -12.26
N GLY A 53 16.10 11.18 -11.78
CA GLY A 53 17.15 10.32 -11.26
C GLY A 53 17.52 10.64 -9.80
N PRO A 54 18.38 9.81 -9.19
CA PRO A 54 18.82 10.01 -7.80
C PRO A 54 19.58 11.33 -7.66
N PRO A 55 19.38 12.07 -6.55
CA PRO A 55 20.06 13.33 -6.32
C PRO A 55 21.55 13.14 -6.11
N ARG A 56 22.36 14.04 -6.69
CA ARG A 56 23.80 14.11 -6.46
C ARG A 56 24.09 14.68 -5.06
N GLY A 57 24.00 13.83 -4.04
CA GLY A 57 24.31 14.18 -2.64
C GLY A 57 23.08 14.26 -1.73
N SER A 58 23.18 15.03 -0.62
CA SER A 58 22.06 15.15 0.32
C SER A 58 21.06 16.20 -0.15
N GLN A 59 19.83 15.77 -0.45
CA GLN A 59 18.72 16.68 -0.78
C GLN A 59 17.71 16.75 0.37
N VAL A 60 17.04 17.89 0.51
CA VAL A 60 15.98 18.09 1.50
C VAL A 60 14.71 18.53 0.80
N TYR A 61 13.68 17.67 0.82
CA TYR A 61 12.35 17.99 0.35
C TYR A 61 11.54 18.58 1.50
N ARG A 62 10.85 19.70 1.25
CA ARG A 62 10.08 20.41 2.27
C ARG A 62 8.68 20.71 1.74
N LYS A 63 7.67 20.45 2.58
CA LYS A 63 6.31 20.97 2.41
C LYS A 63 6.00 21.86 3.59
N ASN A 64 5.76 23.13 3.29
CA ASN A 64 5.30 24.11 4.29
C ASN A 64 3.82 24.38 4.05
N GLY A 65 2.96 23.67 4.78
CA GLY A 65 1.53 23.93 4.80
C GLY A 65 1.17 24.93 5.91
N ARG A 66 -0.06 25.43 5.83
CA ARG A 66 -0.65 26.27 6.87
C ARG A 66 -0.89 25.48 8.15
N THR A 67 -1.43 24.27 8.02
CA THR A 67 -1.80 23.35 9.12
C THR A 67 -0.65 22.44 9.55
N PHE A 68 0.20 21.99 8.63
CA PHE A 68 1.34 21.12 8.96
C PHE A 68 2.59 21.46 8.15
N LYS A 69 3.75 21.02 8.65
CA LYS A 69 5.03 21.10 7.95
C LYS A 69 5.68 19.74 7.90
N MET A 70 6.30 19.44 6.77
CA MET A 70 7.03 18.21 6.52
C MET A 70 8.41 18.50 5.94
N ARG A 71 9.40 17.74 6.39
CA ARG A 71 10.78 17.77 5.89
C ARG A 71 11.29 16.34 5.74
N LEU A 72 11.60 15.96 4.51
CA LEU A 72 12.30 14.72 4.22
C LEU A 72 13.74 15.05 3.82
N LYS A 73 14.71 14.63 4.63
CA LYS A 73 16.12 14.66 4.27
C LYS A 73 16.50 13.32 3.65
N VAL A 74 16.91 13.36 2.39
CA VAL A 74 17.46 12.24 1.65
C VAL A 74 18.98 12.39 1.65
N SER A 75 19.67 11.37 2.15
CA SER A 75 21.13 11.31 2.16
C SER A 75 21.55 9.92 1.69
N GLN A 76 22.82 9.78 1.27
CA GLN A 76 23.37 8.51 0.82
C GLN A 76 23.27 7.38 1.85
N LYS A 77 23.24 7.67 3.16
CA LYS A 77 23.17 6.61 4.19
C LYS A 77 21.79 6.45 4.82
N HIS A 78 20.99 7.51 4.83
CA HIS A 78 19.79 7.59 5.65
C HIS A 78 18.72 8.46 4.99
N LEU A 79 17.46 8.09 5.22
CA LEU A 79 16.29 8.91 4.99
C LEU A 79 15.73 9.36 6.34
N LYS A 80 15.50 10.66 6.51
CA LYS A 80 14.93 11.21 7.75
C LYS A 80 13.71 12.04 7.43
N LEU A 81 12.55 11.52 7.80
CA LEU A 81 11.27 12.22 7.71
C LEU A 81 10.96 12.89 9.05
N LEU A 82 10.60 14.17 8.99
CA LEU A 82 10.11 14.95 10.12
C LEU A 82 8.81 15.63 9.70
N THR A 83 7.75 15.37 10.44
CA THR A 83 6.44 15.99 10.24
C THR A 83 5.95 16.57 11.56
N PHE A 84 5.32 17.74 11.52
CA PHE A 84 4.70 18.34 12.70
C PHE A 84 3.53 19.25 12.35
N ASP A 85 2.54 19.25 13.24
CA ASP A 85 1.45 20.23 13.23
C ASP A 85 1.97 21.65 13.52
N THR A 86 1.39 22.64 12.86
CA THR A 86 1.62 24.04 13.18
C THR A 86 0.63 24.54 14.25
N HIS A 87 0.86 25.75 14.76
CA HIS A 87 -0.07 26.43 15.66
C HIS A 87 -1.47 26.58 15.05
N GLN A 88 -1.56 26.74 13.72
CA GLN A 88 -2.82 26.94 12.99
C GLN A 88 -3.55 25.63 12.66
N SER A 89 -2.98 24.47 12.99
CA SER A 89 -3.67 23.18 12.83
C SER A 89 -4.94 23.11 13.70
N PRO A 90 -6.09 22.64 13.18
CA PRO A 90 -7.29 22.43 13.99
C PRO A 90 -7.21 21.21 14.91
N SER A 91 -6.13 20.42 14.86
CA SER A 91 -5.91 19.26 15.72
C SER A 91 -5.92 19.63 17.21
N ALA A 92 -6.79 18.97 17.98
CA ALA A 92 -6.85 19.10 19.44
C ALA A 92 -5.56 18.64 20.10
N ILE A 93 -4.96 17.56 19.58
CA ILE A 93 -3.64 17.07 19.98
C ILE A 93 -2.67 17.41 18.86
N LYS A 94 -1.71 18.30 19.13
CA LYS A 94 -0.63 18.63 18.21
C LYS A 94 0.38 17.49 18.20
N LYS A 95 0.72 17.02 17.01
CA LYS A 95 1.56 15.84 16.80
C LYS A 95 2.83 16.25 16.09
N ARG A 96 3.94 15.62 16.47
CA ARG A 96 5.21 15.68 15.74
C ARG A 96 5.77 14.29 15.65
N PHE A 97 6.03 13.78 14.46
CA PHE A 97 6.66 12.47 14.31
C PHE A 97 7.94 12.54 13.48
N VAL A 98 8.82 11.59 13.77
CA VAL A 98 10.11 11.43 13.13
C VAL A 98 10.25 9.96 12.74
N LEU A 99 10.51 9.71 11.47
CA LEU A 99 10.92 8.40 10.97
C LEU A 99 12.36 8.49 10.48
N HIS A 100 13.19 7.55 10.94
CA HIS A 100 14.57 7.41 10.55
C HIS A 100 14.77 6.04 9.93
N TYR A 101 15.09 6.06 8.65
CA TYR A 101 15.28 4.89 7.83
C TYR A 101 16.73 4.84 7.35
N VAL A 102 17.37 3.70 7.50
CA VAL A 102 18.72 3.40 7.03
C VAL A 102 18.58 2.72 5.68
N ARG A 103 19.30 3.24 4.68
CA ARG A 103 19.25 2.71 3.32
C ARG A 103 19.71 1.25 3.27
N SER A 104 19.08 0.46 2.41
CA SER A 104 19.31 -0.98 2.24
C SER A 104 20.81 -1.32 2.05
N GLU A 105 21.49 -0.57 1.17
CA GLU A 105 22.93 -0.71 0.84
C GLU A 105 23.87 -0.52 2.05
N HIS A 106 23.40 0.18 3.08
CA HIS A 106 24.16 0.52 4.27
C HIS A 106 23.66 -0.18 5.54
N SER A 107 22.60 -1.00 5.41
CA SER A 107 22.13 -1.84 6.49
C SER A 107 22.87 -3.18 6.46
N LYS A 108 23.36 -3.65 7.60
CA LYS A 108 23.78 -5.05 7.72
C LYS A 108 22.53 -5.93 7.66
N ALA A 109 22.59 -7.11 7.04
CA ALA A 109 21.43 -8.00 6.84
C ALA A 109 20.60 -8.32 8.11
N GLN A 110 21.14 -8.13 9.32
CA GLN A 110 20.45 -8.30 10.60
C GLN A 110 19.87 -7.01 11.22
N GLN A 111 20.09 -5.83 10.64
CA GLN A 111 19.59 -4.56 11.16
C GLN A 111 18.26 -4.16 10.51
N LYS A 112 17.28 -3.83 11.36
CA LYS A 112 16.00 -3.25 10.94
C LYS A 112 16.27 -1.97 10.13
N MET A 113 15.74 -1.91 8.91
CA MET A 113 15.88 -0.74 8.03
C MET A 113 15.32 0.53 8.68
N ILE A 114 14.28 0.40 9.51
CA ILE A 114 13.82 1.47 10.40
C ILE A 114 14.68 1.47 11.66
N LYS A 115 15.55 2.46 11.78
CA LYS A 115 16.38 2.65 12.97
C LYS A 115 15.55 3.18 14.13
N ASP A 116 14.72 4.18 13.87
CA ASP A 116 13.93 4.87 14.89
C ASP A 116 12.64 5.44 14.28
N GLY A 117 11.52 5.28 14.99
CA GLY A 117 10.24 5.89 14.61
C GLY A 117 9.50 6.36 15.86
N PHE A 118 9.40 7.67 16.06
CA PHE A 118 8.79 8.25 17.26
C PHE A 118 7.76 9.32 16.93
N VAL A 119 6.70 9.38 17.73
CA VAL A 119 5.77 10.52 17.81
C VAL A 119 5.89 11.20 19.17
N TYR A 120 5.84 12.51 19.12
CA TYR A 120 5.81 13.45 20.23
C TYR A 120 4.43 14.11 20.22
N TYR A 121 3.71 14.05 21.33
CA TYR A 121 2.44 14.74 21.49
C TYR A 121 2.24 15.13 22.96
N MET A 122 1.38 16.12 23.20
CA MET A 122 0.96 16.50 24.54
C MET A 122 -0.50 16.07 24.76
N LYS A 123 -0.75 15.35 25.84
CA LYS A 123 -2.10 14.96 26.28
C LYS A 123 -2.23 15.29 27.76
N ASN A 124 -3.28 16.02 28.13
CA ASN A 124 -3.56 16.40 29.51
C ASN A 124 -2.36 17.08 30.23
N GLY A 125 -1.67 17.98 29.52
CA GLY A 125 -0.50 18.70 30.06
C GLY A 125 0.78 17.88 30.19
N LYS A 126 0.78 16.60 29.80
CA LYS A 126 1.95 15.71 29.83
C LYS A 126 2.47 15.45 28.43
N SER A 127 3.78 15.56 28.27
CA SER A 127 4.49 15.22 27.04
C SER A 127 4.70 13.71 26.95
N HIS A 128 4.30 13.12 25.83
CA HIS A 128 4.48 11.71 25.57
C HIS A 128 5.37 11.50 24.35
N VAL A 129 6.25 10.51 24.45
CA VAL A 129 7.03 9.98 23.33
C VAL A 129 6.66 8.53 23.16
N ARG A 130 6.19 8.14 21.97
CA ARG A 130 5.75 6.77 21.66
C ARG A 130 6.35 6.32 20.34
N SER A 131 6.53 5.01 20.19
CA SER A 131 6.97 4.41 18.94
C SER A 131 5.82 4.38 17.93
N VAL A 132 6.10 4.75 16.69
CA VAL A 132 5.14 4.65 15.58
C VAL A 132 5.41 3.45 14.67
N VAL A 133 6.51 2.71 14.91
CA VAL A 133 6.99 1.65 14.01
C VAL A 133 5.97 0.51 13.86
N LYS A 134 5.24 0.19 14.93
CA LYS A 134 4.22 -0.88 14.94
C LYS A 134 2.79 -0.36 14.69
N SER A 135 2.61 0.95 14.48
CA SER A 135 1.28 1.54 14.36
C SER A 135 0.71 1.33 12.95
N PRO A 136 -0.54 0.86 12.79
CA PRO A 136 -1.17 0.64 11.48
C PRO A 136 -1.11 1.89 10.60
N TYR A 137 -1.35 3.07 11.18
CA TYR A 137 -1.35 4.35 10.45
C TYR A 137 -0.02 4.73 9.80
N PHE A 138 1.11 4.15 10.23
CA PHE A 138 2.43 4.50 9.72
C PHE A 138 2.99 3.50 8.70
N HIS A 139 2.29 2.38 8.44
CA HIS A 139 2.74 1.37 7.49
C HIS A 139 2.86 1.93 6.08
N GLY A 140 1.88 2.72 5.63
CA GLY A 140 1.92 3.36 4.30
C GLY A 140 3.14 4.25 4.14
N MET A 141 3.36 5.20 5.06
CA MET A 141 4.58 6.03 5.05
C MET A 141 5.89 5.24 5.08
N ILE A 142 5.95 4.14 5.85
CA ILE A 142 7.12 3.26 5.90
C ILE A 142 7.37 2.64 4.52
N GLN A 143 6.32 2.11 3.88
CA GLN A 143 6.42 1.56 2.52
C GLN A 143 6.87 2.61 1.52
N LYS A 144 6.33 3.85 1.60
CA LYS A 144 6.79 4.94 0.73
C LYS A 144 8.27 5.29 0.96
N LEU A 145 8.79 5.23 2.19
CA LEU A 145 10.23 5.41 2.45
C LEU A 145 11.07 4.28 1.84
N GLN A 146 10.59 3.04 1.86
CA GLN A 146 11.23 1.92 1.17
C GLN A 146 11.22 2.13 -0.35
N HIS A 147 10.11 2.63 -0.91
CA HIS A 147 10.05 2.96 -2.34
C HIS A 147 11.00 4.10 -2.72
N ILE A 148 11.18 5.09 -1.84
CA ILE A 148 12.18 6.14 -2.04
C ILE A 148 13.59 5.54 -2.02
N ASP A 149 13.89 4.62 -1.10
CA ASP A 149 15.19 3.93 -1.06
C ASP A 149 15.44 3.15 -2.36
N GLY A 150 14.48 2.35 -2.80
CA GLY A 150 14.55 1.64 -4.08
C GLY A 150 14.75 2.60 -5.26
N ALA A 151 13.99 3.70 -5.32
CA ALA A 151 14.13 4.69 -6.38
C ALA A 151 15.51 5.37 -6.40
N LEU A 152 16.19 5.46 -5.25
CA LEU A 152 17.56 5.96 -5.16
C LEU A 152 18.59 4.95 -5.66
N ASP A 153 18.37 3.65 -5.41
CA ASP A 153 19.20 2.52 -5.89
C ASP A 153 18.99 2.22 -7.38
N GLY A 154 17.95 2.80 -7.97
CA GLY A 154 17.53 2.55 -9.35
C GLY A 154 16.64 1.32 -9.51
N HIS A 155 16.00 0.91 -8.43
CA HIS A 155 14.93 -0.06 -8.39
C HIS A 155 13.58 0.67 -8.47
N ALA A 156 12.76 0.35 -9.46
CA ALA A 156 11.39 0.86 -9.53
C ALA A 156 10.60 0.45 -8.27
N PRO A 157 9.51 1.16 -7.90
CA PRO A 157 8.81 1.02 -6.61
C PRO A 157 8.32 -0.41 -6.27
N THR A 158 8.31 -1.33 -7.22
CA THR A 158 7.91 -2.73 -7.05
C THR A 158 9.02 -3.68 -6.60
N SER A 159 10.29 -3.24 -6.55
CA SER A 159 11.43 -4.17 -6.41
C SER A 159 11.83 -4.52 -4.96
N LEU A 160 11.24 -3.88 -3.94
CA LEU A 160 11.57 -4.14 -2.53
C LEU A 160 10.42 -4.82 -1.74
N ILE A 161 9.47 -5.45 -2.44
CA ILE A 161 8.48 -6.34 -1.82
C ILE A 161 9.08 -7.73 -1.52
N GLN A 162 10.29 -8.02 -2.00
CA GLN A 162 11.11 -9.07 -1.38
C GLN A 162 11.63 -8.51 -0.06
N MET A 163 10.85 -8.78 0.99
CA MET A 163 11.39 -8.87 2.35
C MET A 163 12.76 -9.55 2.26
N GLN A 164 13.78 -8.91 2.82
CA GLN A 164 15.04 -9.58 3.09
C GLN A 164 14.73 -10.91 3.76
N ASP A 165 15.12 -11.99 3.07
CA ASP A 165 15.07 -13.36 3.55
C ASP A 165 15.71 -13.41 4.94
N GLN A 166 14.85 -13.52 5.95
CA GLN A 166 15.22 -14.23 7.15
C GLN A 166 15.18 -15.72 6.77
N PRO A 167 16.29 -16.47 6.90
CA PRO A 167 16.39 -17.86 6.44
C PRO A 167 15.46 -18.85 7.18
N ASP A 168 14.62 -18.39 8.10
CA ASP A 168 13.67 -19.24 8.85
C ASP A 168 12.22 -19.16 8.34
N HIS A 169 11.91 -18.39 7.28
CA HIS A 169 10.52 -18.15 6.82
C HIS A 169 10.19 -18.56 5.37
N GLU A 170 11.14 -19.08 4.59
CA GLU A 170 10.91 -19.44 3.17
C GLU A 170 9.87 -20.56 2.95
N GLU A 171 9.75 -21.51 3.89
CA GLU A 171 8.78 -22.60 3.74
C GLU A 171 7.34 -22.16 4.01
N THR A 172 7.11 -21.06 4.72
CA THR A 172 5.76 -20.57 5.05
C THR A 172 5.23 -19.63 3.98
N ILE A 173 6.06 -18.73 3.45
CA ILE A 173 5.66 -17.74 2.42
C ILE A 173 5.41 -18.41 1.06
N SER A 174 6.16 -19.44 0.69
CA SER A 174 5.91 -20.25 -0.51
C SER A 174 4.57 -20.99 -0.45
N LYS A 175 4.17 -21.45 0.75
CA LYS A 175 2.87 -22.09 1.00
C LYS A 175 1.73 -21.06 1.02
N GLU A 176 1.92 -19.89 1.62
CA GLU A 176 0.93 -18.81 1.67
C GLU A 176 0.69 -18.17 0.30
N ALA A 177 1.75 -17.92 -0.48
CA ALA A 177 1.63 -17.31 -1.81
C ALA A 177 1.13 -18.30 -2.88
N LYS A 178 1.27 -19.61 -2.66
CA LYS A 178 0.52 -20.64 -3.39
C LYS A 178 -0.94 -20.67 -2.93
N SER A 179 -1.17 -20.66 -1.62
CA SER A 179 -2.51 -20.63 -1.03
C SER A 179 -3.35 -19.43 -1.49
N GLU A 180 -2.76 -18.24 -1.67
CA GLU A 180 -3.48 -17.07 -2.13
C GLU A 180 -3.88 -17.18 -3.61
N GLN A 181 -2.99 -17.70 -4.45
CA GLN A 181 -3.27 -17.94 -5.86
C GLN A 181 -4.28 -19.08 -6.07
N ASP A 182 -4.22 -20.11 -5.21
CA ASP A 182 -5.17 -21.22 -5.18
C ASP A 182 -6.56 -20.76 -4.68
N GLN A 183 -6.61 -19.90 -3.66
CA GLN A 183 -7.86 -19.28 -3.20
C GLN A 183 -8.49 -18.40 -4.29
N TYR A 184 -7.68 -17.62 -5.00
CA TYR A 184 -8.14 -16.80 -6.11
C TYR A 184 -8.70 -17.67 -7.24
N ALA A 185 -7.98 -18.73 -7.63
CA ALA A 185 -8.43 -19.68 -8.63
C ALA A 185 -9.73 -20.39 -8.22
N GLY A 186 -9.86 -20.78 -6.95
CA GLY A 186 -11.08 -21.37 -6.41
C GLY A 186 -12.27 -20.40 -6.46
N SER A 187 -12.03 -19.12 -6.15
CA SER A 187 -13.07 -18.08 -6.19
C SER A 187 -13.50 -17.78 -7.64
N LEU A 188 -12.55 -17.74 -8.58
CA LEU A 188 -12.85 -17.63 -10.01
C LEU A 188 -13.70 -18.80 -10.53
N ASN A 189 -13.33 -20.03 -10.17
CA ASN A 189 -14.08 -21.22 -10.57
C ASN A 189 -15.49 -21.21 -9.99
N TYR A 190 -15.65 -20.80 -8.74
CA TYR A 190 -16.96 -20.67 -8.10
C TYR A 190 -17.85 -19.65 -8.82
N VAL A 191 -17.34 -18.45 -9.10
CA VAL A 191 -18.10 -17.43 -9.85
C VAL A 191 -18.43 -17.89 -11.28
N SER A 192 -17.54 -18.65 -11.92
CA SER A 192 -17.81 -19.25 -13.23
C SER A 192 -18.92 -20.31 -13.20
N MET A 193 -19.13 -21.00 -12.08
CA MET A 193 -20.25 -21.93 -11.94
C MET A 193 -21.58 -21.18 -11.88
N LEU A 194 -21.64 -20.04 -11.18
CA LEU A 194 -22.83 -19.19 -11.07
C LEU A 194 -23.33 -18.66 -12.43
N GLU A 195 -22.47 -18.63 -13.45
CA GLU A 195 -22.83 -18.23 -14.81
C GLU A 195 -24.00 -19.04 -15.41
N HIS A 196 -24.11 -20.33 -15.07
CA HIS A 196 -25.07 -21.23 -15.71
C HIS A 196 -26.51 -21.02 -15.21
N GLU A 197 -26.66 -20.31 -14.10
CA GLU A 197 -27.95 -20.09 -13.42
C GLU A 197 -28.53 -18.71 -13.75
N LEU A 198 -27.91 -17.95 -14.66
CA LEU A 198 -28.30 -16.59 -14.99
C LEU A 198 -29.02 -16.49 -16.35
N PRO A 199 -29.93 -15.51 -16.51
CA PRO A 199 -30.46 -15.13 -17.81
C PRO A 199 -29.35 -14.75 -18.80
N ALA A 200 -29.56 -15.03 -20.09
CA ALA A 200 -28.55 -14.83 -21.15
C ALA A 200 -27.85 -13.45 -21.16
N PRO A 201 -28.53 -12.31 -20.90
CA PRO A 201 -27.87 -11.00 -20.84
C PRO A 201 -26.83 -10.92 -19.70
N LEU A 202 -27.19 -11.40 -18.50
CA LEU A 202 -26.31 -11.40 -17.33
C LEU A 202 -25.21 -12.45 -17.46
N GLN A 203 -25.53 -13.59 -18.08
CA GLN A 203 -24.56 -14.65 -18.41
C GLN A 203 -23.43 -14.10 -19.28
N ASN A 204 -23.77 -13.47 -20.41
CA ASN A 204 -22.79 -12.88 -21.32
C ASN A 204 -21.95 -11.81 -20.61
N ARG A 205 -22.60 -11.01 -19.76
CA ARG A 205 -21.93 -9.94 -19.04
C ARG A 205 -20.93 -10.47 -18.01
N LEU A 206 -21.32 -11.47 -17.23
CA LEU A 206 -20.45 -12.13 -16.26
C LEU A 206 -19.27 -12.84 -16.96
N ARG A 207 -19.52 -13.50 -18.09
CA ARG A 207 -18.46 -14.15 -18.89
C ARG A 207 -17.38 -13.16 -19.30
N GLN A 208 -17.77 -12.01 -19.85
CA GLN A 208 -16.81 -10.97 -20.23
C GLN A 208 -16.02 -10.42 -19.03
N LEU A 209 -16.66 -10.26 -17.86
CA LEU A 209 -15.95 -9.88 -16.63
C LEU A 209 -14.92 -10.95 -16.22
N LEU A 210 -15.29 -12.23 -16.29
CA LEU A 210 -14.39 -13.35 -16.00
C LEU A 210 -13.22 -13.40 -16.97
N GLU A 211 -13.44 -13.18 -18.27
CA GLU A 211 -12.36 -13.07 -19.28
C GLU A 211 -11.31 -12.02 -18.91
N ARG A 212 -11.72 -10.92 -18.27
CA ARG A 212 -10.80 -9.89 -17.75
C ARG A 212 -10.11 -10.30 -16.46
N LEU A 213 -10.78 -11.05 -15.59
CA LEU A 213 -10.23 -11.49 -14.30
C LEU A 213 -9.27 -12.69 -14.41
N TYR A 214 -9.39 -13.51 -15.46
CA TYR A 214 -8.55 -14.69 -15.68
C TYR A 214 -7.04 -14.35 -15.82
N PRO A 215 -6.63 -13.38 -16.67
CA PRO A 215 -5.22 -12.98 -16.79
C PRO A 215 -4.60 -12.51 -15.46
N LEU A 216 -5.40 -11.86 -14.60
CA LEU A 216 -4.95 -11.37 -13.30
C LEU A 216 -4.51 -12.49 -12.35
N LYS A 217 -4.89 -13.76 -12.59
CA LYS A 217 -4.42 -14.90 -11.80
C LYS A 217 -2.89 -15.01 -11.77
N GLN A 218 -2.23 -14.71 -12.88
CA GLN A 218 -0.76 -14.77 -12.98
C GLN A 218 -0.09 -13.48 -12.49
N GLN A 219 -0.82 -12.37 -12.60
CA GLN A 219 -0.33 -11.02 -12.29
C GLN A 219 -0.72 -10.55 -10.88
N LEU A 220 -1.44 -11.37 -10.11
CA LEU A 220 -1.98 -10.98 -8.81
C LEU A 220 -0.92 -10.40 -7.87
N ARG A 221 0.31 -10.93 -7.91
CA ARG A 221 1.44 -10.45 -7.09
C ARG A 221 1.96 -9.07 -7.48
N HIS A 222 1.66 -8.60 -8.68
CA HIS A 222 2.08 -7.30 -9.19
C HIS A 222 1.10 -6.18 -8.86
N LEU A 223 -0.14 -6.55 -8.51
CA LEU A 223 -1.15 -5.62 -8.01
C LEU A 223 -0.77 -5.09 -6.61
N SER A 224 -1.21 -3.86 -6.31
CA SER A 224 -1.05 -3.31 -4.96
C SER A 224 -1.85 -4.10 -3.92
N VAL A 225 -1.54 -3.95 -2.63
CA VAL A 225 -2.28 -4.62 -1.55
C VAL A 225 -3.77 -4.26 -1.59
N GLU A 226 -4.09 -3.01 -1.89
CA GLU A 226 -5.45 -2.50 -1.97
C GLU A 226 -6.19 -3.07 -3.19
N ASP A 227 -5.54 -3.07 -4.36
CA ASP A 227 -6.11 -3.62 -5.59
C ASP A 227 -6.35 -5.14 -5.48
N ARG A 228 -5.39 -5.88 -4.90
CA ARG A 228 -5.57 -7.32 -4.61
C ARG A 228 -6.75 -7.57 -3.70
N TYR A 229 -6.88 -6.78 -2.63
CA TYR A 229 -8.01 -6.90 -1.71
C TYR A 229 -9.33 -6.60 -2.43
N GLN A 230 -9.37 -5.57 -3.27
CA GLN A 230 -10.55 -5.20 -4.03
C GLN A 230 -10.98 -6.32 -4.99
N VAL A 231 -10.07 -6.89 -5.77
CA VAL A 231 -10.38 -8.00 -6.68
C VAL A 231 -10.78 -9.27 -5.91
N LYS A 232 -10.11 -9.56 -4.79
CA LYS A 232 -10.46 -10.69 -3.92
C LYS A 232 -11.87 -10.54 -3.35
N ARG A 233 -12.21 -9.36 -2.83
CA ARG A 233 -13.54 -9.05 -2.31
C ARG A 233 -14.59 -9.16 -3.41
N MET A 234 -14.28 -8.66 -4.61
CA MET A 234 -15.18 -8.76 -5.77
C MET A 234 -15.56 -10.21 -6.08
N LEU A 235 -14.58 -11.11 -6.14
CA LEU A 235 -14.80 -12.52 -6.44
C LEU A 235 -15.42 -13.32 -5.28
N GLN A 236 -15.07 -12.99 -4.04
CA GLN A 236 -15.48 -13.78 -2.87
C GLN A 236 -16.79 -13.32 -2.25
N GLN A 237 -17.18 -12.06 -2.46
CA GLN A 237 -18.31 -11.44 -1.79
C GLN A 237 -19.18 -10.67 -2.76
N ASP A 238 -18.64 -9.65 -3.44
CA ASP A 238 -19.50 -8.69 -4.13
C ASP A 238 -20.27 -9.32 -5.31
N ILE A 239 -19.61 -10.13 -6.17
CA ILE A 239 -20.28 -10.85 -7.26
C ILE A 239 -21.22 -11.94 -6.72
N PRO A 240 -20.77 -12.89 -5.86
CA PRO A 240 -21.67 -13.90 -5.32
C PRO A 240 -22.92 -13.33 -4.65
N ASN A 241 -22.75 -12.34 -3.76
CA ASN A 241 -23.87 -11.75 -3.04
C ASN A 241 -24.83 -11.00 -3.97
N LEU A 242 -24.31 -10.34 -5.02
CA LEU A 242 -25.13 -9.65 -6.00
C LEU A 242 -26.01 -10.64 -6.79
N LEU A 243 -25.42 -11.75 -7.24
CA LEU A 243 -26.12 -12.76 -8.02
C LEU A 243 -27.11 -13.57 -7.16
N GLU A 244 -26.72 -13.92 -5.94
CA GLU A 244 -27.60 -14.59 -4.98
C GLU A 244 -28.80 -13.70 -4.63
N ALA A 245 -28.57 -12.42 -4.34
CA ALA A 245 -29.66 -11.47 -4.08
C ALA A 245 -30.59 -11.32 -5.28
N TYR A 246 -30.06 -11.36 -6.50
CA TYR A 246 -30.86 -11.32 -7.72
C TYR A 246 -31.73 -12.57 -7.89
N GLN A 247 -31.15 -13.76 -7.68
CA GLN A 247 -31.87 -15.04 -7.79
C GLN A 247 -32.97 -15.22 -6.73
N GLN A 248 -32.87 -14.54 -5.59
CA GLN A 248 -33.88 -14.55 -4.53
C GLN A 248 -35.10 -13.69 -4.82
N LEU A 249 -35.06 -12.84 -5.86
CA LEU A 249 -36.20 -12.03 -6.29
C LEU A 249 -37.22 -12.86 -7.08
N ASP A 250 -38.48 -12.45 -7.06
CA ASP A 250 -39.53 -13.03 -7.91
C ASP A 250 -39.37 -12.62 -9.39
N GLU A 251 -39.97 -13.34 -10.35
CA GLU A 251 -39.72 -13.14 -11.80
C GLU A 251 -39.99 -11.70 -12.31
N GLU A 252 -41.01 -11.03 -11.77
CA GLU A 252 -41.33 -9.63 -12.10
C GLU A 252 -40.23 -8.68 -11.60
N GLU A 253 -39.78 -8.86 -10.36
CA GLU A 253 -38.70 -8.08 -9.75
C GLU A 253 -37.34 -8.37 -10.41
N GLN A 254 -37.08 -9.63 -10.79
CA GLN A 254 -35.88 -10.00 -11.55
C GLN A 254 -35.83 -9.28 -12.90
N SER A 255 -36.97 -9.09 -13.56
CA SER A 255 -37.03 -8.35 -14.83
C SER A 255 -36.73 -6.86 -14.62
N GLU A 256 -37.25 -6.25 -13.56
CA GLU A 256 -37.01 -4.84 -13.24
C GLU A 256 -35.57 -4.57 -12.77
N GLN A 257 -34.97 -5.48 -12.00
CA GLN A 257 -33.64 -5.28 -11.42
C GLN A 257 -32.51 -5.78 -12.33
N MET A 258 -32.81 -6.50 -13.42
CA MET A 258 -31.81 -7.04 -14.35
C MET A 258 -30.87 -5.96 -14.89
N GLU A 259 -31.40 -4.78 -15.22
CA GLU A 259 -30.60 -3.66 -15.72
C GLU A 259 -29.57 -3.20 -14.67
N LYS A 260 -29.96 -3.11 -13.40
CA LYS A 260 -29.06 -2.69 -12.31
C LYS A 260 -27.96 -3.71 -12.03
N VAL A 261 -28.29 -5.00 -12.12
CA VAL A 261 -27.28 -6.07 -11.98
C VAL A 261 -26.31 -6.02 -13.16
N TYR A 262 -26.82 -5.80 -14.37
CA TYR A 262 -26.00 -5.64 -15.57
C TYR A 262 -25.05 -4.43 -15.45
N GLU A 263 -25.54 -3.28 -14.99
CA GLU A 263 -24.74 -2.09 -14.72
C GLU A 263 -23.66 -2.35 -13.66
N ALA A 264 -24.01 -3.02 -12.56
CA ALA A 264 -23.07 -3.35 -11.50
C ALA A 264 -21.91 -4.24 -12.01
N LEU A 265 -22.22 -5.28 -12.79
CA LEU A 265 -21.20 -6.13 -13.41
C LEU A 265 -20.34 -5.34 -14.41
N THR A 266 -20.93 -4.41 -15.14
CA THR A 266 -20.21 -3.50 -16.06
C THR A 266 -19.25 -2.59 -15.29
N GLN A 267 -19.68 -2.04 -14.16
CA GLN A 267 -18.84 -1.18 -13.33
C GLN A 267 -17.67 -1.95 -12.71
N MET A 268 -17.89 -3.21 -12.32
CA MET A 268 -16.84 -4.12 -11.89
C MET A 268 -15.83 -4.39 -13.02
N GLU A 269 -16.29 -4.62 -14.25
CA GLU A 269 -15.40 -4.80 -15.40
C GLU A 269 -14.55 -3.56 -15.70
N ILE A 270 -15.16 -2.36 -15.68
CA ILE A 270 -14.43 -1.10 -15.88
C ILE A 270 -13.34 -0.96 -14.81
N THR A 271 -13.65 -1.34 -13.57
CA THR A 271 -12.69 -1.31 -12.47
C THR A 271 -11.52 -2.26 -12.74
N VAL A 272 -11.80 -3.51 -13.14
CA VAL A 272 -10.78 -4.49 -13.49
C VAL A 272 -9.92 -4.03 -14.68
N SER A 273 -10.54 -3.44 -15.70
CA SER A 273 -9.83 -2.90 -16.87
C SER A 273 -8.85 -1.79 -16.49
N ARG A 274 -9.27 -0.86 -15.61
CA ARG A 274 -8.38 0.19 -15.10
C ARG A 274 -7.20 -0.37 -14.30
N LEU A 275 -7.41 -1.45 -13.54
CA LEU A 275 -6.32 -2.11 -12.82
C LEU A 275 -5.29 -2.70 -13.79
N GLN A 276 -5.74 -3.29 -14.90
CA GLN A 276 -4.86 -3.82 -15.95
C GLN A 276 -4.08 -2.70 -16.66
N GLU A 277 -4.77 -1.63 -17.06
CA GLU A 277 -4.14 -0.46 -17.71
C GLU A 277 -3.07 0.17 -16.80
N ASN A 278 -3.39 0.38 -15.52
CA ASN A 278 -2.42 0.90 -14.55
C ASN A 278 -1.20 -0.02 -14.39
N GLU A 279 -1.39 -1.34 -14.43
CA GLU A 279 -0.28 -2.29 -14.35
C GLU A 279 0.62 -2.21 -15.59
N ASP A 280 0.02 -2.13 -16.77
CA ASP A 280 0.76 -2.05 -18.04
C ASP A 280 1.48 -0.72 -18.21
N ASP A 281 0.88 0.39 -17.78
CA ASP A 281 1.54 1.70 -17.69
C ASP A 281 2.74 1.64 -16.74
N MET A 282 2.58 1.04 -15.56
CA MET A 282 3.66 0.87 -14.59
C MET A 282 4.80 -0.03 -15.13
N LYS A 283 4.49 -1.07 -15.91
CA LYS A 283 5.49 -1.91 -16.59
C LYS A 283 6.23 -1.12 -17.67
N SER A 284 5.51 -0.34 -18.47
CA SER A 284 6.07 0.51 -19.53
C SER A 284 7.00 1.58 -18.95
N GLU A 285 6.56 2.31 -17.93
CA GLU A 285 7.38 3.30 -17.22
C GLU A 285 8.64 2.67 -16.62
N ARG A 286 8.53 1.46 -16.06
CA ARG A 286 9.68 0.70 -15.54
C ARG A 286 10.64 0.32 -16.66
N PHE A 287 10.15 -0.13 -17.81
CA PHE A 287 10.99 -0.51 -18.94
C PHE A 287 11.77 0.70 -19.46
N ASP A 288 11.07 1.81 -19.72
CA ASP A 288 11.67 3.08 -20.15
C ASP A 288 12.74 3.57 -19.16
N TYR A 289 12.45 3.47 -17.87
CA TYR A 289 13.40 3.80 -16.82
C TYR A 289 14.67 2.94 -16.90
N LEU A 290 14.53 1.63 -17.07
CA LEU A 290 15.65 0.70 -17.15
C LEU A 290 16.50 0.94 -18.41
N ILE A 291 15.87 1.29 -19.53
CA ILE A 291 16.58 1.68 -20.77
C ILE A 291 17.41 2.94 -20.52
N ARG A 292 16.80 4.01 -19.97
CA ARG A 292 17.52 5.26 -19.66
C ARG A 292 18.66 5.04 -18.66
N LEU A 293 18.46 4.17 -17.68
CA LEU A 293 19.49 3.79 -16.72
C LEU A 293 20.66 3.06 -17.39
N ASN A 294 20.36 2.14 -18.31
CA ASN A 294 21.35 1.40 -19.07
C ASN A 294 22.16 2.33 -19.99
N GLU A 295 21.49 3.19 -20.75
CA GLU A 295 22.12 4.23 -21.57
C GLU A 295 23.08 5.08 -20.75
N ARG A 296 22.66 5.55 -19.58
CA ARG A 296 23.52 6.36 -18.70
C ARG A 296 24.74 5.60 -18.19
N ARG A 297 24.60 4.30 -17.89
CA ARG A 297 25.69 3.47 -17.32
C ARG A 297 26.72 3.04 -18.38
N TYR A 298 26.30 2.86 -19.62
CA TYR A 298 27.15 2.23 -20.65
C TYR A 298 27.45 3.12 -21.87
N ASN A 299 26.64 4.15 -22.16
CA ASN A 299 26.94 5.07 -23.27
C ASN A 299 27.86 6.25 -22.88
N GLU A 300 28.05 6.57 -21.59
CA GLU A 300 29.03 7.59 -21.14
C GLU A 300 30.50 7.19 -21.40
N LYS A 301 30.77 5.96 -21.89
CA LYS A 301 32.11 5.48 -22.25
C LYS A 301 32.51 5.69 -23.72
N LYS A 302 31.62 6.21 -24.58
CA LYS A 302 31.95 6.43 -26.01
C LYS A 302 32.55 7.81 -26.33
N ASP A 303 32.49 8.77 -25.41
CA ASP A 303 33.00 10.14 -25.60
C ASP A 303 34.24 10.46 -24.74
N ARG A 304 35.13 9.48 -24.53
CA ARG A 304 36.49 9.73 -23.99
C ARG A 304 37.55 9.11 -24.87
#